data_AF-A0A969FN81-F1
#
_entry.id   AF-A0A969FN81-F1
#
_cell.length_a   1.000
_cell.length_b   1.000
_cell.length_c   1.000
_cell.angle_alpha   90.00
_cell.angle_beta   90.00
_cell.angle_gamma   90.00
#
_symmetry.space_group_name_H-M   'P 1'
#
loop_
_entity.id
_entity.type
_entity.pdbx_description
1 polymer ?
#
loop_
_entity_poly.entity_id
_entity_poly.type
_entity_poly.pdbx_seq_one_letter_code
_entity_poly.pdbx_strand_id
1 'polypeptide(L)'
;MTLMASHRVYARPFALANADSRCLWTGLTIASGPRLDIEEPLGRTTWRCRGEHERVRVSNFLDLAARYRIVIRFGILGVLSSFLILAVIVDRGHLAPLQREDLVAYFRGAIALIVLPLGLFGPYARARAPGIVRAPFPVHIQALIGSAAVVWLFRIVGSIWLGLALWHLASRAGAR
;
A
#
# COMPACT_ATOMS: atom_id res chain seq x y z
N MET A 1 -13.76 2.08 -16.47
CA MET A 1 -13.04 0.79 -16.34
C MET A 1 -11.85 0.66 -17.28
N THR A 2 -11.91 1.27 -18.48
CA THR A 2 -10.85 1.33 -19.51
C THR A 2 -9.51 1.84 -19.01
N LEU A 3 -9.49 2.85 -18.12
CA LEU A 3 -8.25 3.45 -17.60
C LEU A 3 -7.43 2.49 -16.71
N MET A 4 -8.11 1.65 -15.92
CA MET A 4 -7.45 0.63 -15.09
C MET A 4 -6.92 -0.54 -15.93
N ALA A 5 -7.64 -0.88 -17.00
CA ALA A 5 -7.21 -1.90 -17.95
C ALA A 5 -5.97 -1.46 -18.72
N SER A 6 -5.98 -0.24 -19.29
CA SER A 6 -4.82 0.30 -20.00
C SER A 6 -3.60 0.48 -19.10
N HIS A 7 -3.78 0.93 -17.86
CA HIS A 7 -2.69 0.99 -16.89
C HIS A 7 -2.07 -0.40 -16.63
N ARG A 8 -2.89 -1.45 -16.46
CA ARG A 8 -2.38 -2.82 -16.26
C ARG A 8 -1.67 -3.38 -17.49
N VAL A 9 -2.20 -3.09 -18.69
CA VAL A 9 -1.63 -3.55 -19.96
C VAL A 9 -0.28 -2.88 -20.23
N TYR A 10 -0.07 -1.63 -19.82
CA TYR A 10 1.20 -0.94 -20.05
C TYR A 10 2.21 -1.11 -18.91
N ALA A 11 1.76 -1.00 -17.65
CA ALA A 11 2.67 -0.95 -16.52
C ALA A 11 3.38 -2.28 -16.26
N ARG A 12 2.72 -3.42 -16.55
CA ARG A 12 3.33 -4.72 -16.32
C ARG A 12 4.43 -5.06 -17.35
N PRO A 13 4.23 -4.94 -18.66
CA PRO A 13 5.31 -5.15 -19.64
C PRO A 13 6.48 -4.21 -19.38
N PHE A 14 6.22 -2.93 -19.07
CA PHE A 14 7.27 -1.99 -18.71
C PHE A 14 8.06 -2.45 -17.47
N ALA A 15 7.36 -2.88 -16.41
CA ALA A 15 7.98 -3.38 -15.20
C ALA A 15 8.85 -4.61 -15.48
N LEU A 16 8.35 -5.59 -16.23
CA LEU A 16 9.08 -6.81 -16.57
C LEU A 16 10.30 -6.54 -17.45
N ALA A 17 10.17 -5.65 -18.45
CA ALA A 17 11.28 -5.26 -19.33
C ALA A 17 12.44 -4.59 -18.57
N ASN A 18 12.16 -4.03 -17.39
CA ASN A 18 13.13 -3.33 -16.56
C ASN A 18 13.49 -4.08 -15.26
N ALA A 19 13.01 -5.30 -15.07
CA ALA A 19 13.16 -6.01 -13.80
C ALA A 19 14.63 -6.37 -13.48
N ASP A 20 15.42 -6.62 -14.53
CA ASP A 20 16.85 -6.91 -14.43
C ASP A 20 17.74 -5.66 -14.38
N SER A 21 17.22 -4.49 -14.72
CA SER A 21 18.00 -3.25 -14.83
C SER A 21 17.63 -2.21 -13.78
N ARG A 22 16.59 -2.43 -12.97
CA ARG A 22 16.16 -1.50 -11.92
C ARG A 22 16.12 -2.16 -10.55
N CYS A 23 16.53 -1.39 -9.54
CA CYS A 23 16.41 -1.79 -8.14
C CYS A 23 14.96 -1.67 -7.67
N LEU A 24 14.36 -2.74 -7.17
CA LEU A 24 12.98 -2.74 -6.67
C LEU A 24 12.79 -1.91 -5.38
N TRP A 25 13.85 -1.72 -4.60
CA TRP A 25 13.80 -0.86 -3.40
C TRP A 25 13.85 0.63 -3.76
N THR A 26 14.85 1.07 -4.53
CA THR A 26 15.09 2.50 -4.82
C THR A 26 14.40 2.98 -6.08
N GLY A 27 14.01 2.08 -6.98
CA GLY A 27 13.49 2.41 -8.31
C GLY A 27 14.58 2.84 -9.31
N LEU A 28 15.84 2.93 -8.91
CA LEU A 28 16.93 3.43 -9.74
C LEU A 28 17.51 2.35 -10.66
N THR A 29 18.00 2.75 -11.83
CA THR A 29 18.72 1.86 -12.75
C THR A 29 20.02 1.38 -12.12
N ILE A 30 20.31 0.09 -12.24
CA ILE A 30 21.50 -0.58 -11.69
C ILE A 30 22.07 -1.56 -12.72
N ALA A 31 23.40 -1.68 -12.75
CA ALA A 31 24.09 -2.63 -13.63
C ALA A 31 24.17 -4.05 -13.03
N SER A 32 24.27 -4.15 -11.71
CA SER A 32 24.39 -5.41 -10.98
C SER A 32 23.83 -5.28 -9.56
N GLY A 33 23.68 -6.41 -8.88
CA GLY A 33 23.18 -6.47 -7.51
C GLY A 33 22.45 -7.77 -7.22
N PRO A 34 22.14 -8.04 -5.94
CA PRO A 34 21.52 -9.28 -5.56
C PRO A 34 20.10 -9.39 -6.14
N ARG A 35 19.72 -10.63 -6.48
CA ARG A 35 18.42 -10.95 -7.05
C ARG A 35 17.41 -11.29 -5.97
N LEU A 36 16.15 -10.99 -6.26
CA LEU A 36 15.01 -11.26 -5.41
C LEU A 36 13.92 -11.91 -6.26
N ASP A 37 13.62 -13.17 -5.98
CA ASP A 37 12.52 -13.87 -6.61
C ASP A 37 11.22 -13.61 -5.85
N ILE A 38 10.19 -13.21 -6.57
CA ILE A 38 8.89 -12.83 -6.03
C ILE A 38 7.81 -13.69 -6.68
N GLU A 39 7.01 -14.36 -5.86
CA GLU A 39 5.76 -15.00 -6.26
C GLU A 39 4.65 -13.94 -6.21
N GLU A 40 4.31 -13.39 -7.37
CA GLU A 40 3.20 -12.44 -7.54
C GLU A 40 1.90 -13.18 -7.95
N PRO A 41 0.72 -12.55 -7.78
CA PRO A 41 -0.55 -13.18 -8.16
C PRO A 41 -0.65 -13.58 -9.64
N LEU A 42 0.20 -13.02 -10.50
CA LEU A 42 0.18 -13.25 -11.94
C LEU A 42 1.40 -14.03 -12.44
N GLY A 43 2.17 -14.65 -11.55
CA GLY A 43 3.36 -15.45 -11.88
C GLY A 43 4.60 -15.00 -11.12
N ARG A 44 5.64 -15.82 -11.21
CA ARG A 44 6.93 -15.54 -10.58
C ARG A 44 7.70 -14.50 -11.40
N THR A 45 8.33 -13.57 -10.70
CA THR A 45 9.23 -12.56 -11.29
C THR A 45 10.53 -12.52 -10.52
N THR A 46 11.59 -12.06 -11.18
CA THR A 46 12.91 -11.87 -10.57
C THR A 46 13.29 -10.41 -10.71
N TRP A 47 13.63 -9.80 -9.58
CA TRP A 47 13.98 -8.40 -9.46
C TRP A 47 15.39 -8.23 -8.93
N ARG A 48 15.97 -7.06 -9.10
CA ARG A 48 17.25 -6.71 -8.48
C ARG A 48 17.09 -5.71 -7.36
N CYS A 49 18.10 -5.67 -6.50
CA CYS A 49 18.31 -4.61 -5.52
C CYS A 49 19.74 -4.06 -5.67
N ARG A 50 20.02 -2.85 -5.17
CA ARG A 50 21.37 -2.27 -5.26
C ARG A 50 22.35 -3.01 -4.34
N GLY A 51 21.85 -3.51 -3.21
CA GLY A 51 22.63 -4.25 -2.23
C GLY A 51 21.76 -5.16 -1.37
N GLU A 52 22.44 -5.98 -0.57
CA GLU A 52 21.79 -7.03 0.24
C GLU A 52 20.84 -6.44 1.28
N HIS A 53 21.21 -5.31 1.88
CA HIS A 53 20.37 -4.59 2.84
C HIS A 53 19.02 -4.16 2.25
N GLU A 54 19.03 -3.67 1.01
CA GLU A 54 17.81 -3.27 0.31
C GLU A 54 16.95 -4.48 -0.07
N ARG A 55 17.60 -5.57 -0.51
CA ARG A 55 16.93 -6.85 -0.80
C ARG A 55 16.18 -7.36 0.42
N VAL A 56 16.82 -7.34 1.59
CA VAL A 56 16.21 -7.74 2.87
C VAL A 56 15.03 -6.83 3.21
N ARG A 57 15.15 -5.50 3.06
CA ARG A 57 14.04 -4.56 3.33
C ARG A 57 12.83 -4.78 2.43
N VAL A 58 13.03 -5.01 1.13
CA VAL A 58 11.94 -5.34 0.21
C VAL A 58 11.30 -6.66 0.61
N SER A 59 12.11 -7.68 0.89
CA SER A 59 11.65 -9.00 1.34
C SER A 59 10.77 -8.90 2.58
N ASN A 60 11.27 -8.23 3.62
CA ASN A 60 10.57 -7.98 4.87
C ASN A 60 9.21 -7.30 4.65
N PHE A 61 9.20 -6.25 3.82
CA PHE A 61 7.99 -5.49 3.52
C PHE A 61 6.94 -6.35 2.80
N LEU A 62 7.35 -7.08 1.75
CA LEU A 62 6.45 -7.93 0.98
C LEU A 62 5.95 -9.12 1.79
N ASP A 63 6.80 -9.76 2.58
CA ASP A 63 6.42 -10.84 3.49
C ASP A 63 5.39 -10.36 4.52
N LEU A 64 5.59 -9.18 5.11
CA LEU A 64 4.63 -8.60 6.03
C LEU A 64 3.31 -8.32 5.33
N ALA A 65 3.35 -7.71 4.14
CA ALA A 65 2.15 -7.46 3.33
C ALA A 65 1.41 -8.76 3.00
N ALA A 66 2.13 -9.83 2.63
CA ALA A 66 1.55 -11.13 2.32
C ALA A 66 0.92 -11.79 3.54
N ARG A 67 1.55 -11.68 4.71
CA ARG A 67 0.99 -12.18 5.99
C ARG A 67 -0.34 -11.50 6.31
N TYR A 68 -0.42 -10.19 6.11
CA TYR A 68 -1.62 -9.40 6.38
C TYR A 68 -2.52 -9.21 5.15
N ARG A 69 -2.36 -10.01 4.10
CA ARG A 69 -3.08 -9.82 2.82
C ARG A 69 -4.59 -9.77 2.98
N ILE A 70 -5.15 -10.58 3.89
CA ILE A 70 -6.58 -10.65 4.16
C ILE A 70 -7.02 -9.34 4.84
N VAL A 71 -6.29 -8.91 5.87
CA VAL A 71 -6.55 -7.66 6.59
C VAL A 71 -6.44 -6.46 5.66
N ILE A 72 -5.41 -6.39 4.80
CA ILE A 72 -5.24 -5.31 3.83
C ILE A 72 -6.38 -5.32 2.80
N ARG A 73 -6.70 -6.49 2.23
CA ARG A 73 -7.75 -6.62 1.21
C ARG A 73 -9.12 -6.23 1.74
N PHE A 74 -9.55 -6.83 2.86
CA PHE A 74 -10.85 -6.55 3.46
C PHE A 74 -10.88 -5.21 4.17
N GLY A 75 -9.76 -4.75 4.73
CA GLY A 75 -9.65 -3.43 5.31
C GLY A 75 -9.86 -2.34 4.27
N ILE A 76 -9.11 -2.35 3.17
CA ILE A 76 -9.23 -1.31 2.14
C ILE A 76 -10.58 -1.41 1.40
N LEU A 77 -10.95 -2.61 0.92
CA LEU A 77 -12.21 -2.77 0.18
C LEU A 77 -13.43 -2.59 1.08
N GLY A 78 -13.37 -3.08 2.31
CA GLY A 78 -14.44 -2.94 3.30
C GLY A 78 -14.66 -1.49 3.68
N VAL A 79 -13.59 -0.75 4.00
CA VAL A 79 -13.65 0.69 4.31
C VAL A 79 -14.14 1.51 3.13
N LEU A 80 -13.71 1.19 1.91
CA LEU A 80 -14.22 1.86 0.71
C LEU A 80 -15.71 1.57 0.50
N SER A 81 -16.12 0.31 0.61
CA SER A 81 -17.52 -0.09 0.42
C SER A 81 -18.43 0.52 1.47
N SER A 82 -18.02 0.50 2.75
CA SER A 82 -18.77 1.11 3.84
C SER A 82 -18.85 2.62 3.66
N PHE A 83 -17.76 3.28 3.27
CA PHE A 83 -17.77 4.72 2.96
C PHE A 83 -18.76 5.06 1.85
N LEU A 84 -18.77 4.32 0.74
CA LEU A 84 -19.69 4.56 -0.37
C LEU A 84 -21.15 4.35 0.03
N ILE A 85 -21.45 3.28 0.76
CA ILE A 85 -22.80 2.99 1.25
C ILE A 85 -23.25 4.08 2.22
N LEU A 86 -22.43 4.41 3.22
CA LEU A 86 -22.74 5.45 4.19
C LEU A 86 -22.89 6.82 3.54
N ALA A 87 -22.09 7.15 2.52
CA ALA A 87 -22.22 8.39 1.78
C ALA A 87 -23.60 8.50 1.11
N VAL A 88 -24.08 7.43 0.47
CA VAL A 88 -25.43 7.40 -0.12
C VAL A 88 -26.52 7.53 0.94
N ILE A 89 -26.37 6.86 2.09
CA ILE A 89 -27.36 6.91 3.17
C ILE A 89 -27.42 8.32 3.81
N VAL A 90 -26.26 8.94 4.06
CA VAL A 90 -26.16 10.31 4.59
C VAL A 90 -26.72 11.32 3.60
N ASP A 91 -26.44 11.17 2.31
CA ASP A 91 -26.97 12.05 1.25
C ASP A 91 -28.50 11.99 1.16
N ARG A 92 -29.10 10.84 1.49
CA ARG A 92 -30.55 10.67 1.61
C ARG A 92 -31.14 11.14 2.96
N GLY A 93 -30.33 11.70 3.85
CA GLY A 93 -30.78 12.25 5.14
C GLY A 93 -31.17 11.21 6.18
N HIS A 94 -30.86 9.93 5.97
CA HIS A 94 -31.30 8.85 6.87
C HIS A 94 -30.45 8.70 8.15
N LEU A 95 -29.33 9.40 8.27
CA LEU A 95 -28.36 9.24 9.36
C LEU A 95 -27.99 10.57 10.03
N ALA A 96 -28.96 11.46 10.28
CA ALA A 96 -28.71 12.62 11.14
C ALA A 96 -28.33 12.15 12.57
N PRO A 97 -27.27 12.69 13.20
CA PRO A 97 -26.57 13.95 12.86
C PRO A 97 -25.26 13.79 12.05
N LEU A 98 -24.99 12.64 11.44
CA LEU A 98 -23.74 12.43 10.68
C LEU A 98 -23.69 13.34 9.44
N GLN A 99 -22.56 14.01 9.28
CA GLN A 99 -22.25 14.87 8.13
C GLN A 99 -21.20 14.21 7.23
N ARG A 100 -21.08 14.72 6.01
CA ARG A 100 -20.11 14.24 5.01
C ARG A 100 -18.66 14.28 5.55
N GLU A 101 -18.34 15.28 6.35
CA GLU A 101 -17.01 15.44 6.98
C GLU A 101 -16.68 14.28 7.93
N ASP A 102 -17.66 13.78 8.67
CA ASP A 102 -17.49 12.62 9.58
C ASP A 102 -17.14 11.36 8.79
N LEU A 103 -17.77 11.16 7.62
CA LEU A 103 -17.48 10.03 6.74
C LEU A 103 -16.08 10.12 6.15
N VAL A 104 -15.64 11.33 5.76
CA VAL A 104 -14.28 11.56 5.26
C VAL A 104 -13.24 11.31 6.36
N ALA A 105 -13.50 11.77 7.58
CA ALA A 105 -12.63 11.51 8.74
C ALA A 105 -12.55 10.01 9.06
N TYR A 106 -13.68 9.31 9.06
CA TYR A 106 -13.75 7.85 9.21
C TYR A 106 -12.92 7.13 8.15
N PHE A 107 -13.13 7.45 6.87
CA PHE A 107 -12.40 6.84 5.77
C PHE A 107 -10.89 7.07 5.89
N ARG A 108 -10.48 8.32 6.14
CA ARG A 108 -9.07 8.69 6.33
C ARG A 108 -8.44 7.93 7.49
N GLY A 109 -9.10 7.92 8.65
CA GLY A 109 -8.62 7.24 9.85
C GLY A 109 -8.49 5.73 9.62
N ALA A 110 -9.51 5.10 9.06
CA ALA A 110 -9.51 3.66 8.83
C ALA A 110 -8.44 3.23 7.82
N ILE A 111 -8.27 3.95 6.70
CA ILE A 111 -7.19 3.68 5.74
C ILE A 111 -5.82 3.91 6.39
N ALA A 112 -5.66 5.01 7.13
CA ALA A 112 -4.41 5.31 7.83
C ALA A 112 -3.99 4.19 8.78
N LEU A 113 -4.93 3.67 9.57
CA LEU A 113 -4.68 2.56 10.50
C LEU A 113 -4.25 1.26 9.78
N ILE A 114 -4.58 1.08 8.51
CA ILE A 114 -4.16 -0.09 7.71
C ILE A 114 -2.77 0.14 7.10
N VAL A 115 -2.54 1.29 6.47
CA VAL A 115 -1.32 1.53 5.68
C VAL A 115 -0.14 2.02 6.51
N LEU A 116 -0.39 2.77 7.58
CA LEU A 116 0.66 3.36 8.41
C LEU A 116 1.51 2.30 9.11
N PRO A 117 0.95 1.25 9.75
CA PRO A 117 1.75 0.17 10.33
C PRO A 117 2.61 -0.54 9.29
N LEU A 118 2.08 -0.74 8.07
CA LEU A 118 2.82 -1.37 6.98
C LEU A 118 4.01 -0.50 6.54
N GLY A 119 3.84 0.82 6.48
CA GLY A 119 4.92 1.76 6.19
C GLY A 119 5.96 1.85 7.32
N LEU A 120 5.54 1.83 8.57
CA LEU A 120 6.45 1.93 9.73
C LEU A 120 7.24 0.65 9.96
N PHE A 121 6.57 -0.49 9.99
CA PHE A 121 7.16 -1.77 10.42
C PHE A 121 7.59 -2.66 9.26
N GLY A 122 7.02 -2.51 8.06
CA GLY A 122 7.28 -3.39 6.92
C GLY A 122 8.76 -3.63 6.61
N PRO A 123 9.58 -2.58 6.37
CA PRO A 123 10.99 -2.75 6.03
C PRO A 123 11.85 -3.40 7.13
N TYR A 124 11.39 -3.33 8.38
CA TYR A 124 12.12 -3.80 9.56
C TYR A 124 11.55 -5.10 10.14
N ALA A 125 10.46 -5.61 9.58
CA ALA A 125 9.91 -6.91 9.95
C ALA A 125 10.94 -8.01 9.69
N ARG A 126 10.92 -9.09 10.45
CA ARG A 126 11.84 -10.21 10.19
C ARG A 126 11.28 -11.06 9.05
N ALA A 127 11.95 -11.08 7.89
CA ALA A 127 11.62 -11.99 6.80
C ALA A 127 11.64 -13.45 7.27
N ARG A 128 10.83 -14.29 6.61
CA ARG A 128 11.01 -15.74 6.70
C ARG A 128 12.33 -16.12 6.02
N ALA A 129 12.84 -17.31 6.31
CA ALA A 129 14.11 -17.84 5.82
C ALA A 129 14.38 -17.52 4.33
N PRO A 130 15.66 -17.36 3.91
CA PRO A 130 16.00 -17.00 2.54
C PRO A 130 15.31 -17.91 1.51
N GLY A 131 14.57 -17.30 0.58
CA GLY A 131 13.76 -18.02 -0.41
C GLY A 131 12.91 -17.08 -1.26
N ILE A 132 11.93 -17.65 -1.96
CA ILE A 132 10.96 -16.92 -2.79
C ILE A 132 10.04 -16.09 -1.88
N VAL A 133 9.98 -14.80 -2.12
CA VAL A 133 9.13 -13.87 -1.36
C VAL A 133 7.74 -13.84 -1.97
N ARG A 134 6.70 -13.86 -1.15
CA ARG A 134 5.32 -13.77 -1.65
C ARG A 134 4.86 -12.33 -1.64
N ALA A 135 4.26 -11.88 -2.74
CA ALA A 135 3.62 -10.57 -2.82
C ALA A 135 2.09 -10.74 -2.95
N PRO A 136 1.27 -10.06 -2.12
CA PRO A 136 -0.19 -10.16 -2.23
C PRO A 136 -0.77 -9.33 -3.39
N PHE A 137 0.05 -8.51 -4.03
CA PHE A 137 -0.29 -7.64 -5.15
C PHE A 137 0.86 -7.65 -6.17
N PRO A 138 0.58 -7.29 -7.44
CA PRO A 138 1.64 -7.14 -8.43
C PRO A 138 2.59 -5.97 -8.09
N VAL A 139 3.90 -6.14 -8.25
CA VAL A 139 4.91 -5.17 -7.78
C VAL A 139 5.29 -4.10 -8.81
N HIS A 140 4.49 -3.93 -9.88
CA HIS A 140 4.77 -2.98 -10.97
C HIS A 140 4.83 -1.51 -10.54
N ILE A 141 4.06 -1.11 -9.51
CA ILE A 141 4.15 0.26 -8.97
C ILE A 141 5.50 0.45 -8.26
N GLN A 142 5.91 -0.53 -7.46
CA GLN A 142 7.20 -0.56 -6.78
C GLN A 142 8.35 -0.57 -7.79
N ALA A 143 8.19 -1.24 -8.93
CA ALA A 143 9.16 -1.22 -10.02
C ALA A 143 9.34 0.18 -10.64
N LEU A 144 8.26 0.96 -10.71
CA LEU A 144 8.27 2.29 -11.31
C LEU A 144 8.95 3.33 -10.42
N ILE A 145 8.56 3.38 -9.14
CA ILE A 145 8.95 4.45 -8.21
C ILE A 145 9.84 3.99 -7.05
N GLY A 146 10.05 2.69 -6.89
CA GLY A 146 10.77 2.08 -5.77
C GLY A 146 9.87 1.78 -4.57
N SER A 147 10.13 0.65 -3.91
CA SER A 147 9.44 0.25 -2.67
C SER A 147 9.69 1.23 -1.53
N ALA A 148 10.86 1.90 -1.50
CA ALA A 148 11.17 2.94 -0.52
C ALA A 148 10.20 4.13 -0.64
N ALA A 149 9.88 4.56 -1.87
CA ALA A 149 8.93 5.64 -2.11
C ALA A 149 7.50 5.24 -1.68
N VAL A 150 7.09 4.01 -1.97
CA VAL A 150 5.78 3.47 -1.53
C VAL A 150 5.67 3.47 0.00
N VAL A 151 6.72 2.96 0.68
CA VAL A 151 6.79 2.93 2.15
C VAL A 151 6.75 4.35 2.73
N TRP A 152 7.49 5.27 2.13
CA TRP A 152 7.51 6.67 2.56
C TRP A 152 6.13 7.33 2.38
N LEU A 153 5.46 7.07 1.24
CA LEU A 153 4.11 7.55 0.99
C LEU A 153 3.12 7.03 2.04
N PHE A 154 3.20 5.75 2.40
CA PHE A 154 2.36 5.18 3.47
C PHE A 154 2.57 5.87 4.82
N ARG A 155 3.81 6.25 5.14
CA ARG A 155 4.11 6.98 6.37
C ARG A 155 3.52 8.38 6.35
N ILE A 156 3.77 9.14 5.30
CA ILE A 156 3.31 10.54 5.23
C ILE A 156 1.80 10.62 5.14
N VAL A 157 1.21 9.93 4.16
CA VAL A 157 -0.24 9.95 3.96
C VAL A 157 -0.94 9.35 5.18
N GLY A 158 -0.45 8.23 5.71
CA GLY A 158 -0.99 7.60 6.91
C GLY A 158 -0.97 8.54 8.12
N SER A 159 0.17 9.17 8.42
CA SER A 159 0.29 10.09 9.56
C SER A 159 -0.58 11.33 9.40
N ILE A 160 -0.60 11.95 8.22
CA ILE A 160 -1.43 13.14 7.96
C ILE A 160 -2.91 12.78 8.08
N TRP A 161 -3.35 11.68 7.47
CA TRP A 161 -4.75 11.27 7.51
C TRP A 161 -5.21 10.87 8.90
N LEU A 162 -4.36 10.20 9.67
CA LEU A 162 -4.65 9.89 11.07
C LEU A 162 -4.76 11.17 11.90
N GLY A 163 -3.83 12.10 11.74
CA GLY A 163 -3.87 13.40 12.42
C GLY A 163 -5.14 14.20 12.11
N LEU A 164 -5.52 14.29 10.83
CA LEU A 164 -6.75 14.96 10.41
C LEU A 164 -8.01 14.28 10.96
N ALA A 165 -8.05 12.94 10.98
CA ALA A 165 -9.17 12.19 11.52
C ALA A 165 -9.31 12.38 13.04
N LEU A 166 -8.20 12.35 13.77
CA LEU A 166 -8.18 12.59 15.22
C LEU A 166 -8.55 14.04 15.56
N TRP A 167 -8.06 15.01 14.79
CA TRP A 167 -8.42 16.42 14.93
C TRP A 167 -9.93 16.63 14.76
N HIS A 168 -10.52 16.03 13.73
CA HIS A 168 -11.97 16.08 13.50
C HIS A 168 -12.77 15.45 14.65
N LEU A 169 -12.29 14.33 15.19
CA LEU A 169 -12.92 13.70 16.34
C LEU A 169 -12.86 14.59 17.59
N ALA A 170 -11.72 15.23 17.82
CA ALA A 170 -11.53 16.14 18.95
C ALA A 170 -12.39 17.41 18.84
N SER A 171 -12.50 18.02 17.65
CA SER A 171 -13.34 19.20 17.44
C SER A 171 -14.83 18.88 17.60
N ARG A 172 -15.27 17.69 17.17
CA ARG A 172 -16.64 17.18 17.40
C ARG A 172 -16.94 16.94 18.89
N ALA A 173 -15.96 16.45 19.64
CA ALA A 173 -16.11 16.18 21.07
C ALA A 173 -16.18 17.46 21.91
N GLY A 174 -15.40 18.48 21.56
CA GLY A 174 -15.42 19.79 22.24
C GLY A 174 -16.60 20.70 21.88
N ALA A 175 -17.33 20.39 20.81
CA ALA A 175 -18.53 21.13 20.39
C ALA A 175 -19.83 20.57 21.00
N ARG A 176 -19.74 19.54 21.85
CA ARG A 176 -20.86 18.94 22.60
C ARG A 176 -20.79 19.34 24.06
#